data_AF-A0A7S0N0U9-F1
#
_entry.id   AF-A0A7S0N0U9-F1
#
_cell.length_a   1.000
_cell.length_b   1.000
_cell.length_c   1.000
_cell.angle_alpha   90.00
_cell.angle_beta   90.00
_cell.angle_gamma   90.00
#
_symmetry.space_group_name_H-M   'P 1'
#
loop_
_entity.id
_entity.type
_entity.pdbx_description
1 polymer ?
#
loop_
_entity_poly.entity_id
_entity_poly.type
_entity_poly.pdbx_seq_one_letter_code
_entity_poly.pdbx_strand_id
1 'polypeptide(L)'
;VDIRNTIFSGSKSEKEGGAFAVSSISAVVEVFATTFSFCSSALNGGAVYAGDQAKVNISNTIFHGNTAHGIGGGAVYSQNAKLMISNITSTNNSAFTGGGGMLFWEGNFLPFFSFACSRFESDWPVFSTLNILGTAVCYIDTHIENSVEFLLESINKKLCGPGNNAAYGQCIASEYKKLETIFPSASSSAYPGLPFSIHAVKKDAYNQTITTDSESIIQVFQSNLQIRSDLIPMKVTGNSIGRINSGMVIFSLTMSPVFSFVDFGSRITRLHYEPEVFISGVDSQTSLTMQTKDLHINFQEGRFVCPKGYILDFDVLGSKNGSASCSFCKAGAYSVNPLAPQSGSLSSSPSCLNCPVGGDCSMGGYNVMFDVGDWIESDQM
;
A
#
# COMPACT_ATOMS: atom_id res chain seq x y z
N VAL A 1 33.87 -15.21 -15.74
CA VAL A 1 33.90 -16.54 -15.09
C VAL A 1 32.89 -17.43 -15.80
N ASP A 2 33.26 -18.66 -16.14
CA ASP A 2 32.37 -19.63 -16.81
C ASP A 2 32.29 -20.87 -15.91
N ILE A 3 31.09 -21.19 -15.42
CA ILE A 3 30.78 -22.31 -14.52
C ILE A 3 29.86 -23.26 -15.26
N ARG A 4 30.33 -24.47 -15.55
CA ARG A 4 29.58 -25.46 -16.32
C ARG A 4 29.65 -26.84 -15.71
N ASN A 5 28.52 -27.55 -15.70
CA ASN A 5 28.45 -28.95 -15.28
C ASN A 5 29.00 -29.18 -13.86
N THR A 6 28.70 -28.25 -12.95
CA THR A 6 29.25 -28.23 -11.59
C THR A 6 28.16 -28.48 -10.56
N ILE A 7 28.56 -28.95 -9.38
CA ILE A 7 27.70 -29.01 -8.20
C ILE A 7 28.35 -28.20 -7.08
N PHE A 8 27.64 -27.21 -6.57
CA PHE A 8 27.91 -26.56 -5.30
C PHE A 8 26.98 -27.16 -4.26
N SER A 9 27.55 -27.74 -3.20
CA SER A 9 26.78 -28.38 -2.14
C SER A 9 27.28 -27.98 -0.76
N GLY A 10 26.37 -27.53 0.10
CA GLY A 10 26.70 -27.16 1.48
C GLY A 10 27.64 -25.96 1.60
N SER A 11 27.80 -25.17 0.55
CA SER A 11 28.68 -23.98 0.57
C SER A 11 28.10 -22.91 1.48
N LYS A 12 28.94 -22.31 2.33
CA LYS A 12 28.52 -21.32 3.32
C LYS A 12 29.35 -20.06 3.24
N SER A 13 28.68 -18.91 3.34
CA SER A 13 29.30 -17.59 3.42
C SER A 13 28.78 -16.82 4.64
N GLU A 14 29.68 -16.17 5.39
CA GLU A 14 29.32 -15.20 6.43
C GLU A 14 28.87 -13.84 5.85
N LYS A 15 28.93 -13.70 4.52
CA LYS A 15 28.47 -12.53 3.78
C LYS A 15 27.38 -12.94 2.79
N GLU A 16 27.34 -12.33 1.61
CA GLU A 16 26.44 -12.68 0.52
C GLU A 16 26.94 -13.90 -0.27
N GLY A 17 26.03 -14.57 -0.99
CA GLY A 17 26.36 -15.61 -1.96
C GLY A 17 26.99 -16.85 -1.34
N GLY A 18 26.19 -17.79 -0.83
CA GLY A 18 26.71 -18.98 -0.15
C GLY A 18 27.65 -19.83 -1.00
N ALA A 19 27.42 -19.91 -2.31
CA ALA A 19 28.31 -20.55 -3.28
C ALA A 19 29.24 -19.56 -3.98
N PHE A 20 28.68 -18.46 -4.50
CA PHE A 20 29.48 -17.37 -5.04
C PHE A 20 28.77 -16.02 -4.96
N ALA A 21 29.57 -14.96 -4.87
CA ALA A 21 29.13 -13.58 -4.96
C ALA A 21 29.91 -12.87 -6.08
N VAL A 22 29.23 -12.04 -6.85
CA VAL A 22 29.85 -11.19 -7.88
C VAL A 22 29.38 -9.75 -7.71
N SER A 23 30.33 -8.82 -7.67
CA SER A 23 30.09 -7.40 -7.41
C SER A 23 31.11 -6.55 -8.19
N SER A 24 30.87 -6.38 -9.48
CA SER A 24 31.68 -5.50 -10.35
C SER A 24 30.98 -5.24 -11.69
N ILE A 25 31.05 -3.99 -12.15
CA ILE A 25 30.46 -3.53 -13.42
C ILE A 25 31.01 -4.24 -14.66
N SER A 26 32.26 -4.72 -14.59
CA SER A 26 32.92 -5.44 -15.67
C SER A 26 32.82 -6.96 -15.54
N ALA A 27 32.24 -7.46 -14.44
CA ALA A 27 32.13 -8.90 -14.24
C ALA A 27 31.06 -9.50 -15.16
N VAL A 28 31.47 -10.56 -15.86
CA VAL A 28 30.58 -11.41 -16.64
C VAL A 28 30.69 -12.82 -16.10
N VAL A 29 29.57 -13.38 -15.66
CA VAL A 29 29.46 -14.74 -15.13
C VAL A 29 28.44 -15.52 -15.95
N GLU A 30 28.87 -16.63 -16.52
CA GLU A 30 28.01 -17.59 -17.20
C GLU A 30 27.91 -18.86 -16.33
N VAL A 31 26.69 -19.28 -16.02
CA VAL A 31 26.40 -20.50 -15.27
C VAL A 31 25.49 -21.38 -16.11
N PHE A 32 25.95 -22.60 -16.38
CA PHE A 32 25.24 -23.55 -17.23
C PHE A 32 25.26 -24.95 -16.62
N ALA A 33 24.14 -25.68 -16.69
CA ALA A 33 24.06 -27.08 -16.28
C ALA A 33 24.63 -27.35 -14.87
N THR A 34 24.32 -26.47 -13.91
CA THR A 34 24.91 -26.48 -12.57
C THR A 34 23.84 -26.76 -11.51
N THR A 35 24.22 -27.35 -10.39
CA THR A 35 23.34 -27.53 -9.22
C THR A 35 23.87 -26.78 -8.03
N PHE A 36 23.03 -25.95 -7.41
CA PHE A 36 23.27 -25.33 -6.11
C PHE A 36 22.35 -25.97 -5.08
N SER A 37 22.94 -26.68 -4.13
CA SER A 37 22.22 -27.48 -3.14
C SER A 37 22.66 -27.14 -1.72
N PHE A 38 21.71 -26.82 -0.85
CA PHE A 38 21.98 -26.58 0.58
C PHE A 38 23.05 -25.51 0.83
N CYS A 39 23.21 -24.55 -0.09
CA CYS A 39 24.08 -23.42 0.13
C CYS A 39 23.41 -22.42 1.07
N SER A 40 24.21 -21.73 1.88
CA SER A 40 23.68 -20.73 2.81
C SER A 40 24.55 -19.48 2.89
N SER A 41 23.90 -18.33 2.96
CA SER A 41 24.55 -17.04 3.25
C SER A 41 24.00 -16.44 4.55
N ALA A 42 24.86 -15.76 5.32
CA ALA A 42 24.42 -15.01 6.50
C ALA A 42 23.68 -13.72 6.12
N LEU A 43 23.92 -13.21 4.90
CA LEU A 43 23.23 -12.06 4.34
C LEU A 43 22.31 -12.50 3.19
N ASN A 44 22.53 -11.98 2.00
CA ASN A 44 21.62 -12.14 0.86
C ASN A 44 22.11 -13.22 -0.10
N GLY A 45 21.18 -13.81 -0.87
CA GLY A 45 21.54 -14.75 -1.94
C GLY A 45 22.09 -16.06 -1.41
N GLY A 46 21.23 -16.97 -0.97
CA GLY A 46 21.65 -18.17 -0.25
C GLY A 46 22.63 -19.05 -1.03
N ALA A 47 22.52 -19.06 -2.37
CA ALA A 47 23.54 -19.62 -3.25
C ALA A 47 24.32 -18.53 -3.99
N VAL A 48 23.62 -17.58 -4.62
CA VAL A 48 24.19 -16.63 -5.56
C VAL A 48 23.83 -15.21 -5.18
N TYR A 49 24.84 -14.35 -5.12
CA TYR A 49 24.67 -12.91 -5.06
C TYR A 49 25.22 -12.25 -6.33
N ALA A 50 24.42 -11.43 -6.99
CA ALA A 50 24.80 -10.64 -8.15
C ALA A 50 24.58 -9.15 -7.86
N GLY A 51 25.66 -8.38 -7.82
CA GLY A 51 25.68 -6.96 -7.48
C GLY A 51 26.36 -6.07 -8.52
N ASP A 52 26.30 -4.76 -8.30
CA ASP A 52 27.10 -3.73 -8.98
C ASP A 52 27.11 -3.80 -10.51
N GLN A 53 25.92 -3.92 -11.13
CA GLN A 53 25.76 -3.99 -12.58
C GLN A 53 26.46 -5.17 -13.27
N ALA A 54 26.92 -6.17 -12.50
CA ALA A 54 27.49 -7.38 -13.05
C ALA A 54 26.50 -8.05 -14.02
N LYS A 55 27.04 -8.67 -15.07
CA LYS A 55 26.26 -9.49 -16.01
C LYS A 55 26.32 -10.94 -15.56
N VAL A 56 25.18 -11.50 -15.19
CA VAL A 56 25.09 -12.89 -14.72
C VAL A 56 24.03 -13.61 -15.51
N ASN A 57 24.43 -14.67 -16.18
CA ASN A 57 23.54 -15.54 -16.94
C ASN A 57 23.50 -16.91 -16.28
N ILE A 58 22.31 -17.38 -15.91
CA ILE A 58 22.11 -18.66 -15.25
C ILE A 58 21.13 -19.47 -16.07
N SER A 59 21.57 -20.64 -16.56
CA SER A 59 20.74 -21.48 -17.42
C SER A 59 20.89 -22.96 -17.08
N ASN A 60 19.83 -23.74 -17.35
CA ASN A 60 19.81 -25.20 -17.14
C ASN A 60 20.26 -25.58 -15.72
N THR A 61 19.81 -24.84 -14.70
CA THR A 61 20.38 -24.90 -13.35
C THR A 61 19.33 -25.29 -12.32
N ILE A 62 19.74 -26.08 -11.32
CA ILE A 62 18.88 -26.48 -10.20
C ILE A 62 19.29 -25.71 -8.95
N PHE A 63 18.31 -25.10 -8.29
CA PHE A 63 18.44 -24.50 -6.96
C PHE A 63 17.58 -25.28 -5.96
N HIS A 64 18.24 -25.97 -5.03
CA HIS A 64 17.55 -26.81 -4.06
C HIS A 64 18.01 -26.54 -2.62
N GLY A 65 17.08 -26.24 -1.71
CA GLY A 65 17.41 -26.18 -0.28
C GLY A 65 18.34 -25.03 0.11
N ASN A 66 18.48 -23.98 -0.72
CA ASN A 66 19.39 -22.87 -0.43
C ASN A 66 18.73 -21.89 0.55
N THR A 67 19.52 -21.25 1.41
CA THR A 67 18.99 -20.38 2.48
C THR A 67 19.73 -19.05 2.59
N ALA A 68 18.98 -17.94 2.60
CA ALA A 68 19.48 -16.61 2.92
C ALA A 68 18.91 -16.14 4.27
N HIS A 69 19.75 -15.54 5.11
CA HIS A 69 19.37 -15.00 6.43
C HIS A 69 19.20 -13.47 6.43
N GLY A 70 19.43 -12.81 5.30
CA GLY A 70 19.26 -11.37 5.11
C GLY A 70 17.89 -10.99 4.52
N ILE A 71 17.89 -9.93 3.72
CA ILE A 71 16.66 -9.27 3.22
C ILE A 71 16.00 -10.00 2.05
N GLY A 72 16.65 -10.99 1.45
CA GLY A 72 15.96 -11.88 0.52
C GLY A 72 16.85 -12.81 -0.29
N GLY A 73 16.20 -13.49 -1.25
CA GLY A 73 16.86 -14.28 -2.28
C GLY A 73 17.39 -15.59 -1.72
N GLY A 74 16.47 -16.46 -1.26
CA GLY A 74 16.85 -17.72 -0.63
C GLY A 74 17.79 -18.57 -1.50
N ALA A 75 17.66 -18.49 -2.82
CA ALA A 75 18.69 -18.97 -3.75
C ALA A 75 19.49 -17.84 -4.39
N VAL A 76 18.83 -16.89 -5.05
CA VAL A 76 19.46 -15.86 -5.87
C VAL A 76 19.05 -14.48 -5.38
N TYR A 77 20.03 -13.61 -5.22
CA TYR A 77 19.82 -12.19 -4.94
C TYR A 77 20.47 -11.32 -6.01
N SER A 78 19.72 -10.35 -6.52
CA SER A 78 20.15 -9.45 -7.58
C SER A 78 20.06 -7.99 -7.13
N GLN A 79 21.19 -7.37 -6.81
CA GLN A 79 21.31 -5.95 -6.52
C GLN A 79 21.79 -5.20 -7.76
N ASN A 80 20.88 -4.51 -8.44
CA ASN A 80 21.22 -3.65 -9.57
C ASN A 80 22.09 -4.37 -10.64
N ALA A 81 21.89 -5.67 -10.82
CA ALA A 81 22.67 -6.51 -11.72
C ALA A 81 21.88 -6.87 -12.99
N LYS A 82 22.60 -7.13 -14.09
CA LYS A 82 22.01 -7.60 -15.35
C LYS A 82 21.90 -9.12 -15.29
N LEU A 83 20.86 -9.60 -14.61
CA LEU A 83 20.60 -11.02 -14.38
C LEU A 83 19.70 -11.59 -15.50
N MET A 84 20.17 -12.62 -16.19
CA MET A 84 19.35 -13.43 -17.10
C MET A 84 19.24 -14.85 -16.57
N ILE A 85 18.02 -15.37 -16.47
CA ILE A 85 17.76 -16.72 -15.99
C ILE A 85 16.92 -17.50 -17.01
N SER A 86 17.24 -18.77 -17.23
CA SER A 86 16.45 -19.62 -18.13
C SER A 86 16.52 -21.09 -17.75
N ASN A 87 15.44 -21.82 -18.03
CA ASN A 87 15.34 -23.26 -17.79
C ASN A 87 15.92 -23.70 -16.43
N ILE A 88 15.36 -23.16 -15.35
CA ILE A 88 15.78 -23.50 -14.00
C ILE A 88 14.73 -24.37 -13.30
N THR A 89 15.17 -25.08 -12.26
CA THR A 89 14.27 -25.68 -11.29
C THR A 89 14.62 -25.14 -9.91
N SER A 90 13.66 -24.53 -9.21
CA SER A 90 13.87 -24.07 -7.83
C SER A 90 12.92 -24.77 -6.87
N THR A 91 13.45 -25.38 -5.81
CA THR A 91 12.64 -26.05 -4.78
C THR A 91 13.24 -25.86 -3.41
N ASN A 92 12.38 -25.76 -2.39
CA ASN A 92 12.79 -25.71 -0.98
C ASN A 92 13.81 -24.61 -0.65
N ASN A 93 13.87 -23.50 -1.39
CA ASN A 93 14.77 -22.40 -1.08
C ASN A 93 14.09 -21.41 -0.10
N SER A 94 14.84 -20.84 0.84
CA SER A 94 14.27 -20.07 1.95
C SER A 94 14.96 -18.72 2.17
N ALA A 95 14.18 -17.65 2.28
CA ALA A 95 14.63 -16.34 2.75
C ALA A 95 14.03 -16.06 4.13
N PHE A 96 14.83 -16.14 5.20
CA PHE A 96 14.30 -16.23 6.57
C PHE A 96 13.64 -14.93 7.07
N THR A 97 14.32 -13.79 6.87
CA THR A 97 13.87 -12.46 7.34
C THR A 97 13.40 -11.56 6.19
N GLY A 98 13.34 -12.10 4.98
CA GLY A 98 13.30 -11.32 3.75
C GLY A 98 12.25 -11.77 2.75
N GLY A 99 12.33 -11.22 1.55
CA GLY A 99 11.49 -11.62 0.43
C GLY A 99 12.13 -12.68 -0.48
N GLY A 100 11.33 -13.38 -1.27
CA GLY A 100 11.84 -14.12 -2.43
C GLY A 100 12.61 -15.37 -2.07
N GLY A 101 11.91 -16.47 -1.77
CA GLY A 101 12.56 -17.75 -1.42
C GLY A 101 13.45 -18.28 -2.54
N MET A 102 13.07 -18.05 -3.81
CA MET A 102 13.93 -18.31 -4.96
C MET A 102 14.75 -17.08 -5.33
N LEU A 103 14.07 -15.97 -5.66
CA LEU A 103 14.70 -14.79 -6.22
C LEU A 103 14.21 -13.53 -5.53
N PHE A 104 15.16 -12.71 -5.11
CA PHE A 104 14.92 -11.32 -4.73
C PHE A 104 15.71 -10.39 -5.63
N TRP A 105 15.10 -9.29 -6.04
CA TRP A 105 15.79 -8.27 -6.82
C TRP A 105 15.52 -6.86 -6.30
N GLU A 106 16.54 -6.02 -6.41
CA GLU A 106 16.49 -4.61 -6.06
C GLU A 106 17.26 -3.77 -7.09
N GLY A 107 16.94 -2.48 -7.15
CA GLY A 107 17.49 -1.53 -8.09
C GLY A 107 16.68 -1.42 -9.40
N ASN A 108 17.34 -0.84 -10.41
CA ASN A 108 16.69 -0.45 -11.66
C ASN A 108 16.87 -1.48 -12.78
N PHE A 109 17.81 -2.40 -12.66
CA PHE A 109 17.99 -3.49 -13.62
C PHE A 109 17.05 -4.65 -13.29
N LEU A 110 15.98 -4.78 -14.08
CA LEU A 110 15.06 -5.91 -13.97
C LEU A 110 15.76 -7.21 -14.41
N PRO A 111 15.63 -8.30 -13.65
CA PRO A 111 15.99 -9.63 -14.12
C PRO A 111 15.18 -9.99 -15.38
N PHE A 112 15.84 -10.68 -16.31
CA PHE A 112 15.23 -11.20 -17.52
C PHE A 112 15.12 -12.73 -17.45
N PHE A 113 14.01 -13.23 -17.96
CA PHE A 113 13.74 -14.63 -18.17
C PHE A 113 13.72 -14.91 -19.66
N SER A 114 14.58 -15.82 -20.12
CA SER A 114 14.49 -16.31 -21.48
C SER A 114 13.53 -17.49 -21.54
N PHE A 115 12.65 -17.47 -22.53
CA PHE A 115 11.73 -18.54 -22.85
C PHE A 115 11.61 -18.69 -24.37
N ALA A 116 11.10 -19.83 -24.82
CA ALA A 116 10.70 -19.97 -26.22
C ALA A 116 9.29 -19.39 -26.40
N CYS A 117 9.11 -18.37 -27.26
CA CYS A 117 7.78 -18.00 -27.76
C CYS A 117 7.37 -19.05 -28.80
N SER A 118 6.52 -20.02 -28.44
CA SER A 118 5.91 -20.93 -29.41
C SER A 118 4.48 -20.48 -29.71
N ARG A 119 4.21 -19.96 -30.92
CA ARG A 119 2.83 -19.81 -31.41
C ARG A 119 2.37 -20.97 -32.29
N PHE A 120 3.28 -21.78 -32.84
CA PHE A 120 2.92 -22.90 -33.73
C PHE A 120 3.86 -24.10 -33.56
N GLU A 121 3.31 -25.31 -33.70
CA GLU A 121 3.99 -26.61 -33.53
C GLU A 121 5.12 -26.90 -34.54
N SER A 122 5.35 -26.02 -35.53
CA SER A 122 6.29 -26.25 -36.62
C SER A 122 7.42 -25.22 -36.76
N ASP A 123 7.42 -24.13 -35.99
CA ASP A 123 8.42 -23.07 -36.13
C ASP A 123 9.48 -23.17 -35.03
N TRP A 124 10.75 -23.13 -35.45
CA TRP A 124 11.97 -23.20 -34.62
C TRP A 124 11.92 -22.20 -33.45
N PRO A 125 12.61 -22.47 -32.32
CA PRO A 125 12.49 -21.62 -31.13
C PRO A 125 12.95 -20.19 -31.42
N VAL A 126 11.98 -19.28 -31.46
CA VAL A 126 12.21 -17.83 -31.42
C VAL A 126 12.51 -17.45 -29.97
N PHE A 127 13.73 -17.01 -29.70
CA PHE A 127 14.13 -16.56 -28.37
C PHE A 127 13.42 -15.24 -28.05
N SER A 128 12.68 -15.23 -26.94
CA SER A 128 12.09 -14.04 -26.36
C SER A 128 12.71 -13.74 -25.02
N THR A 129 12.87 -12.45 -24.74
CA THR A 129 13.23 -11.96 -23.42
C THR A 129 11.99 -11.39 -22.76
N LEU A 130 11.72 -11.87 -21.55
CA LEU A 130 10.65 -11.39 -20.67
C LEU A 130 11.30 -10.83 -19.44
N ASN A 131 11.07 -9.55 -19.13
CA ASN A 131 11.50 -9.09 -17.81
C ASN A 131 10.65 -9.77 -16.73
N ILE A 132 11.14 -9.76 -15.50
CA ILE A 132 10.45 -10.39 -14.38
C ILE A 132 9.07 -9.79 -14.06
N LEU A 133 8.70 -8.68 -14.70
CA LEU A 133 7.41 -7.99 -14.52
C LEU A 133 6.37 -8.37 -15.58
N GLY A 134 6.67 -9.28 -16.51
CA GLY A 134 5.67 -9.77 -17.46
C GLY A 134 5.65 -9.04 -18.82
N THR A 135 6.52 -8.07 -19.06
CA THR A 135 6.61 -7.47 -20.41
C THR A 135 7.54 -8.31 -21.30
N ALA A 136 6.96 -8.97 -22.31
CA ALA A 136 7.70 -9.79 -23.28
C ALA A 136 7.95 -9.01 -24.58
N VAL A 137 9.10 -9.27 -25.21
CA VAL A 137 9.33 -8.97 -26.62
C VAL A 137 9.61 -10.29 -27.34
N CYS A 138 8.77 -10.67 -28.29
CA CYS A 138 9.09 -11.77 -29.22
C CYS A 138 9.68 -11.15 -30.50
N TYR A 139 10.80 -11.69 -30.98
CA TYR A 139 11.44 -11.23 -32.22
C TYR A 139 11.10 -12.17 -33.38
N ILE A 140 10.19 -11.80 -34.28
CA ILE A 140 9.95 -12.55 -35.52
C ILE A 140 10.88 -11.97 -36.59
N ASP A 141 11.42 -12.81 -37.47
CA ASP A 141 12.35 -12.45 -38.55
C ASP A 141 12.19 -10.99 -39.06
N THR A 142 13.15 -10.12 -38.71
CA THR A 142 13.20 -8.65 -38.97
C THR A 142 12.02 -7.77 -38.49
N HIS A 143 10.98 -8.33 -37.85
CA HIS A 143 9.82 -7.62 -37.33
C HIS A 143 9.68 -7.76 -35.80
N ILE A 144 9.68 -6.61 -35.12
CA ILE A 144 9.38 -6.52 -33.69
C ILE A 144 7.86 -6.50 -33.52
N GLU A 145 7.28 -7.61 -33.02
CA GLU A 145 5.90 -7.60 -32.51
C GLU A 145 5.91 -7.23 -31.02
N ASN A 146 5.68 -5.96 -30.72
CA ASN A 146 5.47 -5.46 -29.37
C ASN A 146 4.04 -5.78 -28.90
N SER A 147 3.76 -7.02 -28.49
CA SER A 147 2.68 -7.35 -27.51
C SER A 147 2.34 -8.84 -27.53
N VAL A 148 3.05 -9.62 -26.74
CA VAL A 148 2.43 -10.78 -26.11
C VAL A 148 2.42 -10.49 -24.61
N GLU A 149 1.26 -10.14 -24.06
CA GLU A 149 1.07 -10.13 -22.61
C GLU A 149 1.28 -11.55 -22.11
N PHE A 150 2.49 -11.84 -21.64
CA PHE A 150 2.77 -13.11 -20.98
C PHE A 150 2.44 -12.91 -19.50
N LEU A 151 1.45 -13.66 -19.01
CA LEU A 151 0.99 -13.54 -17.63
C LEU A 151 2.13 -13.88 -16.67
N LEU A 152 2.32 -13.02 -15.67
CA LEU A 152 3.27 -13.19 -14.56
C LEU A 152 3.16 -14.57 -13.88
N GLU A 153 1.96 -15.16 -13.90
CA GLU A 153 1.71 -16.52 -13.44
C GLU A 153 2.54 -17.60 -14.17
N SER A 154 2.81 -17.41 -15.47
CA SER A 154 3.59 -18.36 -16.26
C SER A 154 5.08 -18.30 -15.94
N ILE A 155 5.59 -17.08 -15.66
CA ILE A 155 6.93 -16.87 -15.11
C ILE A 155 7.04 -17.61 -13.79
N ASN A 156 6.10 -17.36 -12.87
CA ASN A 156 6.09 -18.00 -11.56
C ASN A 156 6.04 -19.53 -11.67
N LYS A 157 5.18 -20.11 -12.51
CA LYS A 157 5.14 -21.59 -12.66
C LYS A 157 6.45 -22.20 -13.14
N LYS A 158 7.23 -21.49 -13.96
CA LYS A 158 8.52 -21.99 -14.49
C LYS A 158 9.67 -21.79 -13.49
N LEU A 159 9.64 -20.69 -12.75
CA LEU A 159 10.67 -20.38 -11.75
C LEU A 159 10.45 -21.11 -10.44
N CYS A 160 9.21 -21.20 -9.99
CA CYS A 160 8.82 -21.48 -8.63
C CYS A 160 8.33 -22.91 -8.52
N GLY A 161 9.24 -23.83 -8.26
CA GLY A 161 8.86 -25.15 -7.76
C GLY A 161 8.38 -25.09 -6.30
N PRO A 162 7.89 -26.21 -5.77
CA PRO A 162 7.32 -26.28 -4.44
C PRO A 162 8.36 -26.01 -3.33
N GLY A 163 7.84 -25.57 -2.18
CA GLY A 163 8.59 -25.44 -0.93
C GLY A 163 9.51 -24.23 -0.84
N ASN A 164 9.56 -23.37 -1.86
CA ASN A 164 10.20 -22.05 -1.70
C ASN A 164 9.42 -21.24 -0.65
N ASN A 165 10.14 -20.61 0.29
CA ASN A 165 9.55 -19.90 1.41
C ASN A 165 10.24 -18.56 1.68
N ALA A 166 9.47 -17.56 2.08
CA ALA A 166 9.97 -16.23 2.46
C ALA A 166 8.93 -15.50 3.32
N ALA A 167 9.35 -14.46 4.06
CA ALA A 167 8.45 -13.64 4.87
C ALA A 167 7.40 -12.91 4.00
N TYR A 168 7.79 -12.51 2.80
CA TYR A 168 6.89 -12.11 1.72
C TYR A 168 7.42 -12.62 0.37
N GLY A 169 6.54 -12.84 -0.60
CA GLY A 169 6.96 -13.39 -1.90
C GLY A 169 7.70 -14.71 -1.79
N GLN A 170 6.94 -15.76 -1.44
CA GLN A 170 7.48 -17.11 -1.19
C GLN A 170 8.46 -17.59 -2.25
N CYS A 171 8.27 -17.20 -3.51
CA CYS A 171 9.21 -17.48 -4.58
C CYS A 171 9.97 -16.23 -5.07
N ILE A 172 9.24 -15.23 -5.57
CA ILE A 172 9.83 -14.01 -6.14
C ILE A 172 9.33 -12.81 -5.35
N ALA A 173 10.25 -11.93 -4.99
CA ALA A 173 9.96 -10.65 -4.36
C ALA A 173 10.89 -9.56 -4.91
N SER A 174 10.53 -8.31 -4.65
CA SER A 174 11.43 -7.17 -4.86
C SER A 174 11.55 -6.30 -3.62
N GLU A 175 12.45 -5.32 -3.68
CA GLU A 175 12.41 -4.14 -2.80
C GLU A 175 11.08 -3.37 -2.93
N TYR A 176 10.91 -2.36 -2.08
CA TYR A 176 9.80 -1.40 -2.12
C TYR A 176 9.61 -0.77 -3.51
N LYS A 177 8.37 -0.73 -4.00
CA LYS A 177 7.99 -0.02 -5.23
C LYS A 177 6.81 0.93 -5.08
N LYS A 178 5.88 0.65 -4.15
CA LYS A 178 4.65 1.44 -4.01
C LYS A 178 4.18 1.48 -2.57
N LEU A 179 3.81 2.67 -2.10
CA LEU A 179 3.01 2.85 -0.89
C LEU A 179 1.54 3.02 -1.32
N GLU A 180 0.70 2.09 -0.89
CA GLU A 180 -0.72 2.07 -1.27
C GLU A 180 -1.59 2.51 -0.09
N THR A 181 -2.46 3.47 -0.33
CA THR A 181 -3.48 3.85 0.65
C THR A 181 -4.70 2.96 0.51
N ILE A 182 -5.26 2.56 1.64
CA ILE A 182 -6.55 1.91 1.74
C ILE A 182 -7.38 2.77 2.68
N PHE A 183 -8.30 3.51 2.10
CA PHE A 183 -9.43 4.07 2.84
C PHE A 183 -10.54 3.01 2.87
N PRO A 184 -11.25 2.77 3.98
CA PRO A 184 -12.43 1.91 3.96
C PRO A 184 -13.30 2.30 2.76
N SER A 185 -13.67 1.32 1.92
CA SER A 185 -14.38 1.39 0.62
C SER A 185 -14.76 2.76 0.00
N ALA A 186 -14.75 2.89 -1.32
CA ALA A 186 -15.22 4.09 -2.05
C ALA A 186 -16.63 4.61 -1.65
N SER A 187 -17.47 3.80 -1.02
CA SER A 187 -18.78 4.18 -0.47
C SER A 187 -18.76 4.66 0.99
N SER A 188 -17.62 4.64 1.67
CA SER A 188 -17.49 5.17 3.02
C SER A 188 -17.15 6.65 2.94
N SER A 189 -17.80 7.44 3.79
CA SER A 189 -17.54 8.86 3.93
C SER A 189 -17.20 9.17 5.37
N ALA A 190 -16.26 10.07 5.58
CA ALA A 190 -15.95 10.62 6.88
C ALA A 190 -17.04 11.60 7.32
N TYR A 191 -17.18 11.78 8.62
CA TYR A 191 -17.98 12.85 9.20
C TYR A 191 -17.04 13.97 9.69
N PRO A 192 -17.38 15.25 9.47
CA PRO A 192 -16.63 16.39 9.99
C PRO A 192 -16.31 16.21 11.48
N GLY A 193 -15.05 16.34 11.88
CA GLY A 193 -14.64 16.29 13.28
C GLY A 193 -14.87 14.97 14.02
N LEU A 194 -15.24 13.88 13.33
CA LEU A 194 -15.27 12.53 13.90
C LEU A 194 -14.06 11.70 13.43
N PRO A 195 -13.60 10.75 14.25
CA PRO A 195 -12.44 9.95 13.90
C PRO A 195 -12.73 8.98 12.76
N PHE A 196 -11.76 8.83 11.88
CA PHE A 196 -11.75 7.80 10.84
C PHE A 196 -10.34 7.26 10.65
N SER A 197 -10.22 6.13 9.93
CA SER A 197 -8.94 5.46 9.73
C SER A 197 -8.48 5.46 8.28
N ILE A 198 -7.20 5.77 8.06
CA ILE A 198 -6.51 5.60 6.78
C ILE A 198 -5.44 4.55 6.97
N HIS A 199 -5.42 3.53 6.13
CA HIS A 199 -4.37 2.51 6.17
C HIS A 199 -3.38 2.78 5.04
N ALA A 200 -2.10 2.57 5.30
CA ALA A 200 -1.07 2.58 4.27
C ALA A 200 -0.32 1.25 4.28
N VAL A 201 -0.12 0.67 3.11
CA VAL A 201 0.50 -0.64 2.92
C VAL A 201 1.69 -0.53 1.99
N LYS A 202 2.83 -1.03 2.45
CA LYS A 202 4.08 -1.06 1.69
C LYS A 202 4.07 -2.26 0.74
N LYS A 203 4.22 -1.99 -0.56
CA LYS A 203 4.11 -2.99 -1.63
C LYS A 203 5.38 -3.10 -2.45
N ASP A 204 5.67 -4.33 -2.86
CA ASP A 204 6.72 -4.65 -3.82
C ASP A 204 6.22 -4.52 -5.28
N ALA A 205 7.05 -4.87 -6.26
CA ALA A 205 6.70 -4.79 -7.68
C ALA A 205 5.55 -5.74 -8.10
N TYR A 206 5.18 -6.68 -7.25
CA TYR A 206 4.17 -7.72 -7.50
C TYR A 206 2.90 -7.50 -6.68
N ASN A 207 2.71 -6.31 -6.09
CA ASN A 207 1.61 -5.96 -5.18
C ASN A 207 1.55 -6.82 -3.90
N GLN A 208 2.65 -7.47 -3.54
CA GLN A 208 2.76 -8.21 -2.31
C GLN A 208 3.06 -7.25 -1.16
N THR A 209 2.52 -7.53 0.03
CA THR A 209 2.80 -6.72 1.22
C THR A 209 4.18 -7.06 1.76
N ILE A 210 5.03 -6.05 1.92
CA ILE A 210 6.38 -6.19 2.48
C ILE A 210 6.28 -6.30 4.00
N THR A 211 6.10 -7.52 4.51
CA THR A 211 5.86 -7.80 5.95
C THR A 211 7.08 -7.66 6.84
N THR A 212 8.26 -7.45 6.25
CA THR A 212 9.53 -7.40 6.97
C THR A 212 9.91 -6.00 7.44
N ASP A 213 9.26 -4.97 6.89
CA ASP A 213 9.47 -3.61 7.34
C ASP A 213 8.66 -3.35 8.62
N SER A 214 9.38 -3.08 9.69
CA SER A 214 8.83 -2.72 10.98
C SER A 214 9.42 -1.44 11.55
N GLU A 215 10.22 -0.67 10.80
CA GLU A 215 10.96 0.49 11.33
C GLU A 215 10.70 1.79 10.56
N SER A 216 10.23 1.72 9.31
CA SER A 216 9.96 2.94 8.53
C SER A 216 8.88 3.80 9.19
N ILE A 217 9.11 5.12 9.23
CA ILE A 217 8.18 6.10 9.78
C ILE A 217 7.58 6.89 8.64
N ILE A 218 6.25 7.01 8.64
CA ILE A 218 5.50 7.78 7.65
C ILE A 218 4.48 8.69 8.34
N GLN A 219 4.18 9.79 7.67
CA GLN A 219 3.32 10.86 8.17
C GLN A 219 2.28 11.24 7.13
N VAL A 220 1.09 11.62 7.61
CA VAL A 220 0.01 12.20 6.82
C VAL A 220 0.20 13.71 6.70
N PHE A 221 0.11 14.22 5.48
CA PHE A 221 0.22 15.62 5.12
C PHE A 221 -1.07 16.07 4.41
N GLN A 222 -1.44 17.34 4.59
CA GLN A 222 -2.51 17.94 3.80
C GLN A 222 -1.98 18.35 2.42
N SER A 223 -2.72 18.01 1.36
CA SER A 223 -2.37 18.42 0.01
C SER A 223 -2.72 19.90 -0.22
N ASN A 224 -2.07 20.54 -1.21
CA ASN A 224 -2.45 21.84 -1.77
C ASN A 224 -2.45 23.09 -0.86
N LEU A 225 -1.93 23.04 0.37
CA LEU A 225 -1.83 24.22 1.27
C LEU A 225 -0.84 25.30 0.83
N GLN A 226 0.15 24.99 -0.03
CA GLN A 226 1.24 25.92 -0.36
C GLN A 226 0.96 26.84 -1.55
N ILE A 227 -0.14 26.63 -2.29
CA ILE A 227 -0.38 27.32 -3.59
C ILE A 227 -1.41 28.47 -3.45
N ARG A 228 -2.18 28.50 -2.36
CA ARG A 228 -3.36 29.36 -2.21
C ARG A 228 -3.36 30.04 -0.84
N SER A 229 -2.77 31.23 -0.77
CA SER A 229 -2.73 32.05 0.46
C SER A 229 -4.11 32.52 0.94
N ASP A 230 -5.14 32.31 0.13
CA ASP A 230 -6.56 32.59 0.37
C ASP A 230 -7.33 31.46 1.07
N LEU A 231 -6.77 30.24 1.15
CA LEU A 231 -7.46 29.09 1.73
C LEU A 231 -7.32 29.04 3.25
N ILE A 232 -8.45 28.92 3.94
CA ILE A 232 -8.47 28.53 5.36
C ILE A 232 -8.04 27.06 5.43
N PRO A 233 -6.93 26.73 6.12
CA PRO A 233 -6.48 25.36 6.23
C PRO A 233 -7.50 24.56 7.04
N MET A 234 -7.81 23.35 6.59
CA MET A 234 -8.64 22.45 7.38
C MET A 234 -7.88 22.05 8.66
N LYS A 235 -8.62 21.82 9.73
CA LYS A 235 -8.02 21.33 10.97
C LYS A 235 -7.88 19.81 10.90
N VAL A 236 -6.67 19.30 11.05
CA VAL A 236 -6.40 17.86 11.13
C VAL A 236 -5.78 17.58 12.50
N THR A 237 -6.37 16.63 13.23
CA THR A 237 -5.94 16.19 14.55
C THR A 237 -5.91 14.67 14.63
N GLY A 238 -5.33 14.12 15.69
CA GLY A 238 -5.15 12.68 15.87
C GLY A 238 -3.74 12.20 15.53
N ASN A 239 -3.61 10.90 15.29
CA ASN A 239 -2.32 10.26 15.06
C ASN A 239 -1.98 10.32 13.58
N SER A 240 -1.25 11.37 13.18
CA SER A 240 -0.80 11.59 11.80
C SER A 240 0.59 11.05 11.50
N ILE A 241 1.32 10.58 12.51
CA ILE A 241 2.63 9.93 12.36
C ILE A 241 2.48 8.48 12.82
N GLY A 242 3.01 7.56 12.02
CA GLY A 242 2.92 6.14 12.30
C GLY A 242 4.17 5.41 11.84
N ARG A 243 4.50 4.37 12.59
CA ARG A 243 5.57 3.44 12.25
C ARG A 243 4.95 2.25 11.53
N ILE A 244 5.52 1.87 10.40
CA ILE A 244 5.11 0.68 9.66
C ILE A 244 5.37 -0.53 10.56
N ASN A 245 4.39 -1.42 10.67
CA ASN A 245 4.49 -2.68 11.38
C ASN A 245 3.98 -3.78 10.46
N SER A 246 4.83 -4.76 10.17
CA SER A 246 4.50 -5.85 9.25
C SER A 246 3.99 -5.37 7.88
N GLY A 247 4.59 -4.29 7.36
CA GLY A 247 4.24 -3.72 6.05
C GLY A 247 2.98 -2.86 6.01
N MET A 248 2.35 -2.58 7.16
CA MET A 248 1.15 -1.76 7.25
C MET A 248 1.25 -0.72 8.37
N VAL A 249 0.58 0.41 8.19
CA VAL A 249 0.30 1.37 9.28
C VAL A 249 -1.15 1.83 9.18
N ILE A 250 -1.72 2.17 10.34
CA ILE A 250 -3.10 2.66 10.47
C ILE A 250 -3.02 4.02 11.15
N PHE A 251 -3.55 5.04 10.49
CA PHE A 251 -3.70 6.39 11.03
C PHE A 251 -5.13 6.59 11.51
N SER A 252 -5.30 7.07 12.73
CA SER A 252 -6.60 7.49 13.26
C SER A 252 -6.63 9.01 13.28
N LEU A 253 -7.36 9.60 12.33
CA LEU A 253 -7.41 11.05 12.12
C LEU A 253 -8.79 11.59 12.43
N THR A 254 -8.83 12.87 12.77
CA THR A 254 -10.05 13.65 12.90
C THR A 254 -9.85 14.95 12.13
N MET A 255 -10.75 15.25 11.21
CA MET A 255 -10.58 16.36 10.26
C MET A 255 -11.83 17.23 10.26
N SER A 256 -11.64 18.54 10.45
CA SER A 256 -12.69 19.56 10.39
C SER A 256 -12.56 20.28 9.06
N PRO A 257 -13.37 19.92 8.05
CA PRO A 257 -13.32 20.54 6.74
C PRO A 257 -13.93 21.94 6.76
N VAL A 258 -13.58 22.74 5.74
CA VAL A 258 -14.07 24.12 5.58
C VAL A 258 -15.27 24.14 4.66
N PHE A 259 -16.38 24.71 5.13
CA PHE A 259 -17.60 24.89 4.34
C PHE A 259 -17.66 26.28 3.72
N SER A 260 -18.07 26.35 2.45
CA SER A 260 -18.29 27.62 1.72
C SER A 260 -19.74 28.11 1.82
N PHE A 261 -20.68 27.18 2.06
CA PHE A 261 -22.10 27.47 2.14
C PHE A 261 -22.80 26.45 3.03
N VAL A 262 -23.59 26.94 3.98
CA VAL A 262 -24.52 26.12 4.76
C VAL A 262 -25.87 26.83 4.88
N ASP A 263 -26.92 26.12 4.49
CA ASP A 263 -28.31 26.55 4.64
C ASP A 263 -29.07 25.56 5.52
N PHE A 264 -29.49 26.04 6.69
CA PHE A 264 -30.21 25.26 7.69
C PHE A 264 -31.64 24.93 7.26
N GLY A 265 -32.29 25.80 6.48
CA GLY A 265 -33.68 25.62 6.04
C GLY A 265 -33.77 24.54 4.96
N SER A 266 -32.98 24.69 3.89
CA SER A 266 -32.92 23.69 2.81
C SER A 266 -32.06 22.47 3.14
N ARG A 267 -31.31 22.52 4.26
CA ARG A 267 -30.40 21.47 4.75
C ARG A 267 -29.31 21.12 3.74
N ILE A 268 -28.73 22.15 3.14
CA ILE A 268 -27.65 22.03 2.15
C ILE A 268 -26.35 22.47 2.80
N THR A 269 -25.30 21.69 2.61
CA THR A 269 -23.93 22.10 2.91
C THR A 269 -23.10 21.95 1.65
N ARG A 270 -22.10 22.82 1.48
CA ARG A 270 -21.08 22.68 0.44
C ARG A 270 -19.71 22.95 1.04
N LEU A 271 -18.80 22.04 0.80
CA LEU A 271 -17.39 22.23 1.09
C LEU A 271 -16.83 23.39 0.25
N HIS A 272 -15.86 24.11 0.81
CA HIS A 272 -15.12 25.14 0.09
C HIS A 272 -14.12 24.51 -0.89
N TYR A 273 -13.53 23.41 -0.49
CA TYR A 273 -12.66 22.59 -1.31
C TYR A 273 -12.73 21.16 -0.79
N GLU A 274 -12.41 20.24 -1.68
CA GLU A 274 -12.34 18.82 -1.38
C GLU A 274 -11.08 18.51 -0.54
N PRO A 275 -11.22 17.93 0.65
CA PRO A 275 -10.07 17.61 1.49
C PRO A 275 -9.22 16.49 0.88
N GLU A 276 -7.96 16.80 0.61
CA GLU A 276 -6.97 15.86 0.10
C GLU A 276 -5.82 15.73 1.09
N VAL A 277 -5.37 14.49 1.27
CA VAL A 277 -4.19 14.17 2.07
C VAL A 277 -3.29 13.22 1.31
N PHE A 278 -1.99 13.30 1.54
CA PHE A 278 -1.04 12.31 1.08
C PHE A 278 -0.20 11.81 2.25
N ILE A 279 0.37 10.62 2.10
CA ILE A 279 1.21 10.01 3.11
C ILE A 279 2.62 9.99 2.55
N SER A 280 3.57 10.46 3.34
CA SER A 280 4.98 10.50 2.95
C SER A 280 5.89 10.16 4.12
N GLY A 281 7.06 9.64 3.82
CA GLY A 281 8.12 9.40 4.79
C GLY A 281 9.33 8.76 4.12
N VAL A 282 10.23 8.22 4.93
CA VAL A 282 11.48 7.65 4.45
C VAL A 282 11.53 6.18 4.82
N ASP A 283 11.88 5.36 3.85
CA ASP A 283 12.12 3.94 4.04
C ASP A 283 13.38 3.73 4.87
N SER A 284 13.28 3.04 6.00
CA SER A 284 14.41 2.88 6.92
C SER A 284 15.53 1.99 6.36
N GLN A 285 15.24 1.14 5.37
CA GLN A 285 16.22 0.21 4.79
C GLN A 285 16.93 0.84 3.59
N THR A 286 16.18 1.50 2.71
CA THR A 286 16.70 2.03 1.44
C THR A 286 16.99 3.52 1.47
N SER A 287 16.53 4.23 2.51
CA SER A 287 16.55 5.70 2.60
C SER A 287 15.79 6.41 1.46
N LEU A 288 14.97 5.68 0.70
CA LEU A 288 14.13 6.25 -0.35
C LEU A 288 12.90 6.93 0.25
N THR A 289 12.50 8.04 -0.35
CA THR A 289 11.22 8.68 -0.03
C THR A 289 10.07 7.78 -0.49
N MET A 290 9.20 7.41 0.44
CA MET A 290 7.94 6.73 0.15
C MET A 290 6.84 7.77 0.14
N GLN A 291 6.04 7.81 -0.91
CA GLN A 291 4.92 8.73 -1.00
C GLN A 291 3.74 8.11 -1.74
N THR A 292 2.53 8.39 -1.25
CA THR A 292 1.29 7.98 -1.90
C THR A 292 0.84 9.03 -2.91
N LYS A 293 -0.09 8.65 -3.80
CA LYS A 293 -0.91 9.65 -4.49
C LYS A 293 -1.77 10.40 -3.46
N ASP A 294 -2.28 11.56 -3.86
CA ASP A 294 -3.29 12.27 -3.10
C ASP A 294 -4.52 11.38 -2.91
N LEU A 295 -4.92 11.24 -1.64
CA LEU A 295 -6.11 10.55 -1.22
C LEU A 295 -7.19 11.60 -0.96
N HIS A 296 -8.22 11.55 -1.80
CA HIS A 296 -9.42 12.35 -1.61
C HIS A 296 -10.26 11.77 -0.46
N ILE A 297 -10.60 12.62 0.52
CA ILE A 297 -11.45 12.24 1.65
C ILE A 297 -12.88 12.72 1.41
N ASN A 298 -13.75 11.77 1.09
CA ASN A 298 -15.18 12.04 0.96
C ASN A 298 -15.78 12.35 2.34
N PHE A 299 -16.26 13.59 2.55
CA PHE A 299 -17.07 13.94 3.71
C PHE A 299 -18.56 13.87 3.38
N GLN A 300 -19.37 13.51 4.38
CA GLN A 300 -20.81 13.64 4.26
C GLN A 300 -21.22 15.12 4.13
N GLU A 301 -22.17 15.40 3.25
CA GLU A 301 -22.72 16.74 3.01
C GLU A 301 -24.26 16.75 3.09
N GLY A 302 -24.83 17.95 3.15
CA GLY A 302 -26.27 18.18 3.16
C GLY A 302 -26.94 17.66 4.43
N ARG A 303 -28.04 16.94 4.25
CA ARG A 303 -28.90 16.45 5.34
C ARG A 303 -28.21 15.45 6.28
N PHE A 304 -27.15 14.80 5.81
CA PHE A 304 -26.44 13.76 6.55
C PHE A 304 -25.02 14.18 6.94
N VAL A 305 -24.73 15.49 6.91
CA VAL A 305 -23.40 16.04 7.23
C VAL A 305 -22.83 15.54 8.57
N CYS A 306 -23.69 15.24 9.55
CA CYS A 306 -23.31 14.56 10.79
C CYS A 306 -24.23 13.37 11.08
N PRO A 307 -23.80 12.39 11.89
CA PRO A 307 -24.66 11.30 12.35
C PRO A 307 -25.82 11.83 13.20
N LYS A 308 -26.89 11.02 13.34
CA LYS A 308 -27.98 11.32 14.27
C LYS A 308 -27.42 11.54 15.69
N GLY A 309 -27.92 12.57 16.37
CA GLY A 309 -27.48 12.93 17.72
C GLY A 309 -26.29 13.88 17.79
N TYR A 310 -25.79 14.29 16.62
CA TYR A 310 -24.78 15.32 16.50
C TYR A 310 -25.37 16.57 15.84
N ILE A 311 -24.68 17.70 16.02
CA ILE A 311 -24.92 18.95 15.30
C ILE A 311 -23.66 19.37 14.57
N LEU A 312 -23.80 20.09 13.46
CA LEU A 312 -22.65 20.72 12.80
C LEU A 312 -22.29 22.01 13.54
N ASP A 313 -21.16 22.00 14.22
CA ASP A 313 -20.66 23.07 15.07
C ASP A 313 -19.49 23.79 14.38
N PHE A 314 -19.55 25.12 14.30
CA PHE A 314 -18.55 25.93 13.61
C PHE A 314 -17.56 26.49 14.62
N ASP A 315 -16.27 26.52 14.26
CA ASP A 315 -15.21 27.03 15.14
C ASP A 315 -15.43 28.52 15.53
N VAL A 316 -16.15 29.28 14.70
CA VAL A 316 -16.54 30.67 14.97
C VAL A 316 -18.06 30.75 15.13
N LEU A 317 -18.50 31.14 16.33
CA LEU A 317 -19.91 31.30 16.68
C LEU A 317 -20.63 32.24 15.70
N GLY A 318 -21.72 31.76 15.12
CA GLY A 318 -22.57 32.50 14.20
C GLY A 318 -22.06 32.58 12.76
N SER A 319 -20.94 31.93 12.43
CA SER A 319 -20.46 31.81 11.05
C SER A 319 -21.25 30.74 10.28
N LYS A 320 -21.62 31.02 9.03
CA LYS A 320 -22.16 30.04 8.07
C LYS A 320 -21.09 29.49 7.12
N ASN A 321 -19.88 30.03 7.20
CA ASN A 321 -18.74 29.71 6.34
C ASN A 321 -17.50 29.51 7.22
N GLY A 322 -16.78 28.40 7.05
CA GLY A 322 -15.61 28.12 7.87
C GLY A 322 -15.47 26.66 8.25
N SER A 323 -14.45 26.38 9.07
CA SER A 323 -14.21 25.05 9.64
C SER A 323 -15.34 24.65 10.57
N ALA A 324 -15.85 23.44 10.38
CA ALA A 324 -16.92 22.87 11.21
C ALA A 324 -16.67 21.40 11.54
N SER A 325 -17.25 20.97 12.66
CA SER A 325 -17.10 19.62 13.23
C SER A 325 -18.44 19.13 13.76
N CYS A 326 -18.66 17.82 13.76
CA CYS A 326 -19.83 17.22 14.36
C CYS A 326 -19.66 17.14 15.88
N SER A 327 -20.47 17.91 16.61
CA SER A 327 -20.49 17.93 18.07
C SER A 327 -21.65 17.09 18.60
N PHE A 328 -21.37 16.17 19.52
CA PHE A 328 -22.40 15.31 20.14
C PHE A 328 -23.29 16.11 21.08
N CYS A 329 -24.61 15.90 21.02
CA CYS A 329 -25.54 16.49 21.98
C CYS A 329 -25.40 15.80 23.34
N LYS A 330 -24.96 16.55 24.35
CA LYS A 330 -24.73 16.04 25.70
C LYS A 330 -26.05 15.67 26.41
N ALA A 331 -25.93 14.97 27.53
CA ALA A 331 -27.03 14.64 28.43
C ALA A 331 -27.93 15.86 28.69
N GLY A 332 -29.25 15.65 28.60
CA GLY A 332 -30.28 16.70 28.74
C GLY A 332 -30.65 17.42 27.44
N ALA A 333 -30.00 17.09 26.32
CA ALA A 333 -30.31 17.64 25.00
C ALA A 333 -30.28 16.55 23.92
N TYR A 334 -30.89 16.81 22.77
CA TYR A 334 -30.93 15.86 21.66
C TYR A 334 -30.80 16.54 20.29
N SER A 335 -30.47 15.76 19.25
CA SER A 335 -30.47 16.20 17.85
C SER A 335 -31.03 15.11 16.94
N VAL A 336 -32.13 15.46 16.26
CA VAL A 336 -32.72 14.68 15.15
C VAL A 336 -32.23 15.12 13.78
N ASN A 337 -31.71 16.35 13.66
CA ASN A 337 -31.18 16.93 12.44
C ASN A 337 -29.92 17.74 12.76
N PRO A 338 -28.78 17.44 12.11
CA PRO A 338 -27.52 18.09 12.42
C PRO A 338 -27.46 19.59 12.08
N LEU A 339 -28.41 20.07 11.28
CA LEU A 339 -28.56 21.47 10.89
C LEU A 339 -29.77 22.14 11.55
N ALA A 340 -30.31 21.58 12.64
CA ALA A 340 -31.47 22.15 13.31
C ALA A 340 -31.16 23.53 13.91
N PRO A 341 -31.98 24.56 13.63
CA PRO A 341 -31.82 25.88 14.24
C PRO A 341 -32.18 25.86 15.73
N GLN A 342 -31.69 26.86 16.47
CA GLN A 342 -32.00 26.98 17.89
C GLN A 342 -33.48 27.29 18.12
N SER A 343 -34.08 26.65 19.12
CA SER A 343 -35.46 26.91 19.53
C SER A 343 -35.60 28.35 20.05
N GLY A 344 -36.33 29.20 19.32
CA GLY A 344 -36.73 30.53 19.77
C GLY A 344 -35.79 31.69 19.44
N SER A 345 -34.79 31.52 18.56
CA SER A 345 -33.93 32.62 18.11
C SER A 345 -33.70 32.61 16.60
N LEU A 346 -33.42 33.77 16.01
CA LEU A 346 -32.84 33.94 14.67
C LEU A 346 -31.36 33.49 14.66
N SER A 347 -31.00 32.38 15.32
CA SER A 347 -29.61 31.95 15.41
C SER A 347 -29.06 31.61 14.03
N SER A 348 -27.83 32.07 13.77
CA SER A 348 -27.08 31.76 12.57
C SER A 348 -26.24 30.49 12.69
N SER A 349 -26.49 29.64 13.70
CA SER A 349 -25.75 28.39 13.95
C SER A 349 -26.68 27.24 14.40
N PRO A 350 -26.37 25.98 14.03
CA PRO A 350 -27.06 24.80 14.54
C PRO A 350 -26.88 24.65 16.05
N SER A 351 -27.85 24.02 16.73
CA SER A 351 -27.75 23.76 18.16
C SER A 351 -28.56 22.53 18.56
N CYS A 352 -28.16 21.87 19.64
CA CYS A 352 -28.93 20.78 20.22
C CYS A 352 -30.25 21.31 20.79
N LEU A 353 -31.32 20.53 20.62
CA LEU A 353 -32.63 20.83 21.17
C LEU A 353 -32.69 20.44 22.64
N ASN A 354 -33.36 21.26 23.45
CA ASN A 354 -33.62 20.93 24.85
C ASN A 354 -34.51 19.69 24.93
N CYS A 355 -34.25 18.81 25.91
CA CYS A 355 -35.10 17.65 26.11
C CYS A 355 -36.58 18.06 26.30
N PRO A 356 -37.52 17.46 25.55
CA PRO A 356 -38.92 17.80 25.66
C PRO A 356 -39.47 17.38 27.03
N VAL A 357 -40.52 18.08 27.47
CA VAL A 357 -41.19 17.74 28.73
C VAL A 357 -41.73 16.31 28.67
N GLY A 358 -41.39 15.49 29.68
CA GLY A 358 -41.78 14.08 29.76
C GLY A 358 -40.87 13.12 29.00
N GLY A 359 -39.86 13.61 28.28
CA GLY A 359 -38.83 12.79 27.65
C GLY A 359 -37.61 12.60 28.56
N ASP A 360 -36.96 11.44 28.44
CA ASP A 360 -35.66 11.12 29.02
C ASP A 360 -34.57 11.25 27.95
N CYS A 361 -33.69 12.25 28.14
CA CYS A 361 -32.50 12.49 27.32
C CYS A 361 -31.22 12.36 28.15
N SER A 362 -31.22 11.53 29.20
CA SER A 362 -30.09 11.34 30.12
C SER A 362 -28.80 10.91 29.41
N MET A 363 -28.91 10.21 28.29
CA MET A 363 -27.78 9.78 27.45
C MET A 363 -27.33 10.82 26.41
N GLY A 364 -28.15 11.83 26.13
CA GLY A 364 -27.94 12.75 25.01
C GLY A 364 -28.05 12.07 23.63
N GLY A 365 -27.55 12.72 22.59
CA GLY A 365 -27.55 12.19 21.23
C GLY A 365 -28.90 12.33 20.53
N TYR A 366 -29.41 11.27 19.91
CA TYR A 366 -30.69 11.30 19.19
C TYR A 366 -31.83 10.62 19.93
N ASN A 367 -31.51 9.79 20.92
CA ASN A 367 -32.50 8.94 21.58
C ASN A 367 -33.20 9.74 22.67
N VAL A 368 -34.52 9.86 22.55
CA VAL A 368 -35.37 10.48 23.57
C VAL A 368 -36.42 9.45 23.92
N MET A 369 -36.37 8.93 25.15
CA MET A 369 -37.29 7.90 25.60
C MET A 369 -38.47 8.56 26.32
N PHE A 370 -39.67 8.01 26.20
CA PHE A 370 -40.84 8.47 26.96
C PHE A 370 -41.40 7.31 27.77
N ASP A 371 -41.78 7.57 29.03
CA ASP A 371 -42.40 6.56 29.90
C ASP A 371 -43.80 6.15 29.41
N VAL A 372 -44.48 7.00 28.61
CA VAL A 372 -45.81 6.73 28.03
C VAL A 372 -45.94 7.32 26.62
N GLY A 373 -45.82 6.46 25.60
CA GLY A 373 -46.02 6.79 24.19
C GLY A 373 -44.87 7.60 23.59
N ASP A 374 -44.38 7.19 22.43
CA ASP A 374 -43.35 7.94 21.71
C ASP A 374 -44.00 9.04 20.86
N TRP A 375 -43.89 10.29 21.29
CA TRP A 375 -44.50 11.45 20.61
C TRP A 375 -43.55 12.09 19.59
N ILE A 376 -42.37 11.51 19.36
CA ILE A 376 -41.35 12.04 18.43
C ILE A 376 -41.36 11.33 17.07
N GLU A 377 -41.95 10.13 16.94
CA GLU A 377 -42.22 9.51 15.63
C GLU A 377 -43.45 10.12 14.94
N SER A 378 -43.32 11.37 14.49
CA SER A 378 -44.23 11.94 13.49
C SER A 378 -43.48 12.59 12.33
N ASP A 379 -42.53 11.86 11.73
CA ASP A 379 -42.14 12.11 10.35
C ASP A 379 -42.78 11.01 9.49
N GLN A 380 -44.05 11.24 9.12
CA GLN A 380 -44.64 10.59 7.95
C GLN A 380 -43.94 11.13 6.68
N MET A 381 -43.47 10.19 5.86
CA MET A 381 -43.20 10.28 4.41
C MET A 381 -42.00 11.11 3.91
#